data_AF-A0AAV1XFQ8-F1
#
_entry.id   AF-A0AAV1XFQ8-F1
#
_cell.length_a   1.000
_cell.length_b   1.000
_cell.length_c   1.000
_cell.angle_alpha   90.00
_cell.angle_beta   90.00
_cell.angle_gamma   90.00
#
_symmetry.space_group_name_H-M   'P 1'
#
loop_
_entity.id
_entity.type
_entity.pdbx_description
1 polymer ?
#
loop_
_entity_poly.entity_id
_entity_poly.type
_entity_poly.pdbx_seq_one_letter_code
_entity_poly.pdbx_strand_id
1 'polypeptide(L)'
;MAAGRVLSLLSGSLSSSMANPSFASQLQTFGWADKIHGLTVPADGNYHVQTLLEPIGVAGQIIPWNFPLLLFSWKVGPALACGNTIVVKTAEQTPLSGLFGAQLFHEIAFTGSTETGIIIYQSAAKSNLKPVTLELGGKSPFIVCEDADVDKAVELAHFAQFFNQGQCCCAGSRTYVHERIYDEFVEKAKATALKRVVSDPFKKGVEQGPQGH
;
A
#
# COMPACT_ATOMS: atom_id res chain seq x y z
N MET A 1 19.14 10.79 -16.45
CA MET A 1 20.24 10.57 -15.47
C MET A 1 19.76 10.05 -14.11
N ALA A 2 18.61 10.46 -13.57
CA ALA A 2 18.15 10.00 -12.24
C ALA A 2 17.92 8.47 -12.14
N ALA A 3 17.13 7.89 -13.05
CA ALA A 3 16.78 6.46 -13.02
C ALA A 3 18.00 5.51 -12.98
N GLY A 4 19.07 5.84 -13.73
CA GLY A 4 20.30 5.03 -13.77
C GLY A 4 21.07 4.99 -12.44
N ARG A 5 20.95 6.03 -11.59
CA ARG A 5 21.59 6.03 -10.26
C ARG A 5 20.75 5.27 -9.21
N VAL A 6 19.42 5.31 -9.33
CA VAL A 6 18.52 4.50 -8.49
C VAL A 6 18.73 3.02 -8.78
N LEU A 7 18.86 2.63 -10.06
CA LEU A 7 19.15 1.24 -10.44
C LEU A 7 20.48 0.75 -9.83
N SER A 8 21.53 1.58 -9.79
CA SER A 8 22.82 1.21 -9.18
C SER A 8 22.79 1.05 -7.66
N LEU A 9 21.84 1.70 -6.97
CA LEU A 9 21.63 1.53 -5.52
C LEU A 9 20.89 0.22 -5.21
N LEU A 10 20.12 -0.31 -6.16
CA LEU A 10 19.44 -1.60 -6.03
C LEU A 10 20.35 -2.79 -6.38
N SER A 11 21.32 -2.59 -7.28
CA SER A 11 22.28 -3.63 -7.69
C SER A 11 23.46 -3.84 -6.72
N GLY A 12 23.53 -3.12 -5.59
CA GLY A 12 24.65 -3.21 -4.65
C GLY A 12 24.28 -2.93 -3.20
N SER A 13 24.64 -3.86 -2.30
CA SER A 13 24.71 -3.82 -0.81
C SER A 13 23.51 -3.34 0.03
N LEU A 14 22.60 -2.53 -0.50
CA LEU A 14 21.42 -2.00 0.22
C LEU A 14 20.28 -3.02 0.33
N SER A 15 20.14 -3.95 -0.63
CA SER A 15 19.21 -5.08 -0.53
C SER A 15 19.45 -5.96 0.70
N SER A 16 20.69 -6.00 1.22
CA SER A 16 21.07 -6.77 2.41
C SER A 16 20.99 -5.99 3.73
N SER A 17 20.90 -4.66 3.69
CA SER A 17 20.82 -3.81 4.90
C SER A 17 19.40 -3.31 5.21
N MET A 18 18.49 -3.32 4.24
CA MET A 18 17.08 -2.99 4.45
C MET A 18 16.35 -4.13 5.18
N ALA A 19 16.10 -3.96 6.47
CA ALA A 19 15.41 -4.94 7.34
C ALA A 19 13.91 -5.20 7.01
N ASN A 20 13.41 -4.75 5.86
CA ASN A 20 12.02 -4.94 5.43
C ASN A 20 11.98 -5.45 3.97
N PRO A 21 11.82 -6.77 3.74
CA PRO A 21 11.77 -7.34 2.40
C PRO A 21 10.64 -6.80 1.53
N SER A 22 9.49 -6.48 2.12
CA SER A 22 8.33 -5.93 1.40
C SER A 22 8.62 -4.55 0.81
N PHE A 23 9.31 -3.68 1.56
CA PHE A 23 9.79 -2.40 1.06
C PHE A 23 10.74 -2.57 -0.13
N ALA A 24 11.75 -3.43 0.00
CA ALA A 24 12.71 -3.70 -1.07
C ALA A 24 12.05 -4.29 -2.33
N SER A 25 11.06 -5.18 -2.17
CA SER A 25 10.31 -5.75 -3.29
C SER A 25 9.55 -4.69 -4.10
N GLN A 26 8.96 -3.69 -3.45
CA GLN A 26 8.21 -2.64 -4.16
C GLN A 26 9.13 -1.68 -4.93
N LEU A 27 10.41 -1.57 -4.56
CA LEU A 27 11.39 -0.83 -5.36
C LEU A 27 11.72 -1.54 -6.69
N GLN A 28 11.36 -2.82 -6.88
CA GLN A 28 11.47 -3.47 -8.19
C GLN A 28 10.56 -2.83 -9.25
N THR A 29 9.58 -2.00 -8.86
CA THR A 29 8.79 -1.18 -9.79
C THR A 29 9.64 -0.22 -10.63
N PHE A 30 10.85 0.16 -10.18
CA PHE A 30 11.80 0.91 -11.03
C PHE A 30 12.22 0.14 -12.29
N GLY A 31 12.12 -1.20 -12.29
CA GLY A 31 12.36 -2.05 -13.46
C GLY A 31 11.32 -1.91 -14.58
N TRP A 32 10.30 -1.05 -14.42
CA TRP A 32 9.37 -0.63 -15.48
C TRP A 32 9.79 0.65 -16.21
N ALA A 33 10.78 1.41 -15.70
CA ALA A 33 11.13 2.73 -16.24
C ALA A 33 11.61 2.72 -17.71
N ASP A 34 12.08 1.57 -18.20
CA ASP A 34 12.52 1.30 -19.57
C ASP A 34 11.45 0.60 -20.44
N LYS A 35 10.27 0.29 -19.88
CA LYS A 35 9.19 -0.52 -20.49
C LYS A 35 7.88 0.25 -20.70
N ILE A 36 7.88 1.56 -20.42
CA ILE A 36 6.74 2.45 -20.67
C ILE A 36 6.79 2.85 -22.15
N HIS A 37 5.84 2.36 -22.94
CA HIS A 37 5.80 2.55 -24.38
C HIS A 37 4.41 3.04 -24.81
N GLY A 38 4.41 3.99 -25.75
CA GLY A 38 3.20 4.35 -26.49
C GLY A 38 2.82 3.32 -27.55
N LEU A 39 1.80 3.63 -28.34
CA LEU A 39 1.24 2.75 -29.37
C LEU A 39 1.29 3.45 -30.73
N THR A 40 1.65 2.72 -31.79
CA THR A 40 1.31 3.12 -33.16
C THR A 40 -0.11 2.66 -33.45
N VAL A 41 -0.98 3.59 -33.84
CA VAL A 41 -2.42 3.34 -33.99
C VAL A 41 -2.76 3.31 -35.48
N PRO A 42 -3.44 2.25 -35.99
CA PRO A 42 -3.97 2.27 -37.36
C PRO A 42 -5.09 3.31 -37.43
N ALA A 43 -4.92 4.30 -38.30
CA ALA A 43 -5.89 5.36 -38.55
C ALA A 43 -6.54 5.17 -39.93
N ASP A 44 -7.79 5.63 -40.07
CA ASP A 44 -8.46 5.65 -41.36
C ASP A 44 -7.79 6.67 -42.30
N GLY A 45 -7.39 6.21 -43.49
CA GLY A 45 -6.70 7.03 -44.50
C GLY A 45 -5.18 7.08 -44.32
N ASN A 46 -4.54 8.02 -45.02
CA ASN A 46 -3.07 8.10 -45.14
C ASN A 46 -2.44 8.93 -44.01
N TYR A 47 -2.65 8.53 -42.75
CA TYR A 47 -2.09 9.19 -41.57
C TYR A 47 -1.23 8.23 -40.75
N HIS A 48 -0.06 8.69 -40.29
CA HIS A 48 0.70 8.01 -39.26
C HIS A 48 0.31 8.58 -37.89
N VAL A 49 -0.23 7.73 -37.02
CA VAL A 49 -0.66 8.12 -35.67
C VAL A 49 0.12 7.29 -34.64
N GLN A 50 0.70 7.99 -33.68
CA GLN A 50 1.37 7.38 -32.53
C GLN A 50 0.97 8.10 -31.24
N THR A 51 0.86 7.37 -30.14
CA THR A 51 0.74 7.95 -28.80
C THR A 51 2.12 8.02 -28.14
N LEU A 52 2.34 9.04 -27.31
CA LEU A 52 3.51 9.18 -26.46
C LEU A 52 3.04 9.16 -25.01
N LEU A 53 3.76 8.45 -24.15
CA LEU A 53 3.50 8.40 -22.71
C LEU A 53 4.52 9.27 -21.99
N GLU A 54 4.21 10.54 -21.83
CA GLU A 54 5.05 11.52 -21.17
C GLU A 54 4.75 11.60 -19.65
N PRO A 55 5.71 12.02 -18.82
CA PRO A 55 5.46 12.30 -17.41
C PRO A 55 4.39 13.39 -17.24
N ILE A 56 3.52 13.24 -16.24
CA ILE A 56 2.49 14.23 -15.90
C ILE A 56 3.12 15.52 -15.33
N GLY A 57 4.33 15.41 -14.77
CA GLY A 57 5.09 16.52 -14.19
C GLY A 57 5.23 16.36 -12.68
N VAL A 58 4.56 17.23 -11.91
CA VAL A 58 4.63 17.21 -10.43
C VAL A 58 3.46 16.42 -9.84
N ALA A 59 3.76 15.28 -9.22
CA ALA A 59 2.81 14.40 -8.56
C ALA A 59 2.68 14.70 -7.05
N GLY A 60 1.51 15.21 -6.65
CA GLY A 60 1.11 15.28 -5.23
C GLY A 60 0.60 13.93 -4.72
N GLN A 61 0.91 13.60 -3.47
CA GLN A 61 0.72 12.28 -2.82
C GLN A 61 0.32 12.52 -1.31
N ILE A 62 -0.39 11.64 -0.52
CA ILE A 62 -1.04 11.86 0.85
C ILE A 62 -1.00 10.73 2.03
N ILE A 63 0.11 10.04 2.45
CA ILE A 63 0.29 8.82 3.35
C ILE A 63 -0.41 8.81 4.71
N PRO A 64 -0.84 7.60 5.15
CA PRO A 64 -1.26 7.31 6.51
C PRO A 64 -0.09 6.72 7.32
N TRP A 65 -0.36 6.43 8.59
CA TRP A 65 0.64 5.96 9.55
C TRP A 65 0.76 4.43 9.64
N ASN A 66 -0.17 3.68 9.06
CA ASN A 66 -0.32 2.24 9.35
C ASN A 66 0.70 1.34 8.64
N PHE A 67 1.21 1.73 7.46
CA PHE A 67 2.28 1.03 6.74
C PHE A 67 3.25 2.04 6.10
N PRO A 68 4.00 2.84 6.89
CA PRO A 68 4.56 4.10 6.41
C PRO A 68 5.66 3.92 5.36
N LEU A 69 6.58 2.96 5.54
CA LEU A 69 7.61 2.65 4.53
C LEU A 69 7.02 1.99 3.28
N LEU A 70 6.10 1.03 3.45
CA LEU A 70 5.51 0.30 2.34
C LEU A 70 4.71 1.23 1.42
N LEU A 71 3.83 2.06 1.99
CA LEU A 71 3.00 3.00 1.23
C LEU A 71 3.81 4.15 0.62
N PHE A 72 4.95 4.53 1.24
CA PHE A 72 5.95 5.38 0.60
C PHE A 72 6.49 4.70 -0.67
N SER A 73 7.05 3.48 -0.59
CA SER A 73 7.59 2.78 -1.77
C SER A 73 6.58 2.55 -2.89
N TRP A 74 5.34 2.17 -2.54
CA TRP A 74 4.28 1.87 -3.49
C TRP A 74 3.86 3.10 -4.32
N LYS A 75 4.09 4.32 -3.82
CA LYS A 75 3.81 5.55 -4.56
C LYS A 75 5.03 6.26 -5.13
N VAL A 76 6.20 6.16 -4.51
CA VAL A 76 7.48 6.62 -5.09
C VAL A 76 7.78 5.87 -6.37
N GLY A 77 7.83 4.53 -6.28
CA GLY A 77 8.39 3.67 -7.32
C GLY A 77 7.73 3.89 -8.68
N PRO A 78 6.40 3.75 -8.82
CA PRO A 78 5.71 3.98 -10.08
C PRO A 78 5.79 5.42 -10.58
N ALA A 79 5.68 6.42 -9.70
CA ALA A 79 5.71 7.82 -10.13
C ALA A 79 7.08 8.24 -10.68
N LEU A 80 8.17 7.81 -10.02
CA LEU A 80 9.54 8.00 -10.49
C LEU A 80 9.86 7.13 -11.73
N ALA A 81 9.34 5.90 -11.82
CA ALA A 81 9.50 5.06 -13.01
C ALA A 81 8.86 5.71 -14.25
N CYS A 82 7.70 6.36 -14.07
CA CYS A 82 7.06 7.21 -15.09
C CYS A 82 7.68 8.62 -15.23
N GLY A 83 8.84 8.89 -14.63
CA GLY A 83 9.60 10.13 -14.81
C GLY A 83 9.03 11.40 -14.14
N ASN A 84 8.12 11.27 -13.17
CA ASN A 84 7.50 12.42 -12.49
C ASN A 84 8.39 12.97 -11.36
N THR A 85 8.25 14.25 -11.05
CA THR A 85 8.69 14.88 -9.79
C THR A 85 7.61 14.66 -8.71
N ILE A 86 7.95 14.59 -7.42
CA ILE A 86 7.00 14.21 -6.35
C ILE A 86 7.07 15.21 -5.18
N VAL A 87 5.91 15.62 -4.61
CA VAL A 87 5.81 16.62 -3.52
C VAL A 87 4.77 16.24 -2.46
N VAL A 88 5.13 16.36 -1.16
CA VAL A 88 4.51 15.55 -0.10
C VAL A 88 4.68 16.03 1.36
N LYS A 89 3.75 15.59 2.25
CA LYS A 89 3.78 15.57 3.74
C LYS A 89 3.82 14.12 4.29
N THR A 90 3.69 13.83 5.58
CA THR A 90 3.54 12.42 6.07
C THR A 90 2.50 12.37 7.19
N ALA A 91 1.96 11.20 7.53
CA ALA A 91 1.14 11.09 8.74
C ALA A 91 1.97 11.54 9.96
N GLU A 92 1.44 12.47 10.76
CA GLU A 92 2.21 13.07 11.87
C GLU A 92 2.52 12.10 13.00
N GLN A 93 1.82 10.96 13.05
CA GLN A 93 2.10 9.85 13.97
C GLN A 93 3.41 9.11 13.61
N THR A 94 3.78 9.06 12.32
CA THR A 94 4.94 8.28 11.83
C THR A 94 5.82 9.04 10.81
N PRO A 95 6.27 10.28 11.10
CA PRO A 95 7.02 11.08 10.13
C PRO A 95 8.43 10.55 9.90
N LEU A 96 9.04 9.94 10.92
CA LEU A 96 10.43 9.47 10.89
C LEU A 96 10.69 8.41 9.81
N SER A 97 9.73 7.52 9.56
CA SER A 97 9.84 6.51 8.49
C SER A 97 9.89 7.15 7.11
N GLY A 98 9.07 8.18 6.86
CA GLY A 98 9.10 8.92 5.59
C GLY A 98 10.36 9.77 5.44
N LEU A 99 10.85 10.36 6.54
CA LEU A 99 12.12 11.09 6.55
C LEU A 99 13.31 10.17 6.25
N PHE A 100 13.35 8.98 6.85
CA PHE A 100 14.38 7.96 6.57
C PHE A 100 14.28 7.45 5.13
N GLY A 101 13.07 7.18 4.62
CA GLY A 101 12.84 6.87 3.21
C GLY A 101 13.38 7.96 2.28
N ALA A 102 13.16 9.23 2.61
CA ALA A 102 13.67 10.39 1.90
C ALA A 102 15.14 10.76 2.19
N GLN A 103 15.87 9.95 2.97
CA GLN A 103 17.33 9.98 2.99
C GLN A 103 17.92 8.99 1.98
N LEU A 104 17.14 7.99 1.56
CA LEU A 104 17.50 7.01 0.52
C LEU A 104 17.20 7.52 -0.91
N PHE A 105 16.36 8.55 -1.03
CA PHE A 105 16.01 9.23 -2.28
C PHE A 105 16.06 10.75 -2.08
N HIS A 106 16.60 11.50 -3.04
CA HIS A 106 16.45 12.95 -3.03
C HIS A 106 14.98 13.33 -3.34
N GLU A 107 14.19 13.63 -2.28
CA GLU A 107 12.79 14.13 -2.25
C GLU A 107 11.67 13.07 -1.93
N ILE A 108 10.44 13.52 -1.63
CA ILE A 108 9.52 12.97 -0.57
C ILE A 108 8.11 12.49 -1.12
N ALA A 109 7.43 11.44 -0.54
CA ALA A 109 6.19 10.70 -1.07
C ALA A 109 5.06 10.12 -0.07
N PHE A 110 3.75 9.87 -0.47
CA PHE A 110 2.51 9.83 0.44
C PHE A 110 1.14 9.16 -0.20
N THR A 111 0.26 8.32 0.47
CA THR A 111 -1.20 7.80 0.22
C THR A 111 -2.42 8.08 1.23
N GLY A 112 -3.63 8.58 0.86
CA GLY A 112 -4.70 9.15 1.78
C GLY A 112 -5.63 8.32 2.75
N SER A 113 -6.57 9.00 3.48
CA SER A 113 -7.79 8.46 4.20
C SER A 113 -9.11 8.89 3.52
N THR A 114 -10.26 8.25 3.78
CA THR A 114 -11.54 8.50 3.06
C THR A 114 -12.08 9.93 3.19
N GLU A 115 -12.24 10.42 4.42
CA GLU A 115 -12.75 11.77 4.70
C GLU A 115 -11.80 12.85 4.17
N THR A 116 -10.49 12.62 4.36
CA THR A 116 -9.44 13.45 3.75
C THR A 116 -9.52 13.37 2.21
N GLY A 117 -9.84 12.22 1.63
CA GLY A 117 -10.04 11.99 0.20
C GLY A 117 -11.14 12.88 -0.40
N ILE A 118 -12.27 13.02 0.30
CA ILE A 118 -13.35 13.95 -0.09
C ILE A 118 -12.82 15.39 -0.14
N ILE A 119 -12.08 15.82 0.89
CA ILE A 119 -11.48 17.16 0.95
C ILE A 119 -10.48 17.36 -0.20
N ILE A 120 -9.59 16.39 -0.44
CA ILE A 120 -8.61 16.42 -1.54
C ILE A 120 -9.30 16.58 -2.89
N TYR A 121 -10.37 15.79 -3.13
CA TYR A 121 -11.12 15.83 -4.38
C TYR A 121 -11.81 17.19 -4.57
N GLN A 122 -12.41 17.74 -3.51
CA GLN A 122 -12.97 19.10 -3.53
C GLN A 122 -11.90 20.18 -3.78
N SER A 123 -10.71 20.05 -3.19
CA SER A 123 -9.59 20.97 -3.40
C SER A 123 -9.03 20.88 -4.84
N ALA A 124 -8.99 19.69 -5.44
CA ALA A 124 -8.63 19.54 -6.85
C ALA A 124 -9.68 20.18 -7.78
N ALA A 125 -10.97 19.90 -7.52
CA ALA A 125 -12.10 20.45 -8.26
C ALA A 125 -12.17 21.99 -8.20
N LYS A 126 -11.89 22.59 -7.03
CA LYS A 126 -11.92 24.05 -6.82
C LYS A 126 -10.66 24.78 -7.31
N SER A 127 -9.56 24.07 -7.63
CA SER A 127 -8.30 24.69 -8.02
C SER A 127 -8.06 24.64 -9.52
N ASN A 128 -7.55 23.52 -10.03
CA ASN A 128 -7.08 23.39 -11.42
C ASN A 128 -7.45 22.05 -12.08
N LEU A 129 -8.42 21.31 -11.51
CA LEU A 129 -8.88 20.02 -12.02
C LEU A 129 -7.76 18.97 -12.21
N LYS A 130 -6.67 19.07 -11.43
CA LYS A 130 -5.59 18.06 -11.44
C LYS A 130 -6.19 16.66 -11.24
N PRO A 131 -5.73 15.63 -11.98
CA PRO A 131 -6.14 14.25 -11.73
C PRO A 131 -5.86 13.83 -10.29
N VAL A 132 -6.76 13.04 -9.70
CA VAL A 132 -6.64 12.54 -8.32
C VAL A 132 -6.90 11.04 -8.30
N THR A 133 -6.03 10.29 -7.62
CA THR A 133 -6.20 8.86 -7.35
C THR A 133 -6.23 8.64 -5.83
N LEU A 134 -7.29 8.01 -5.34
CA LEU A 134 -7.58 7.87 -3.92
C LEU A 134 -7.64 6.40 -3.52
N GLU A 135 -6.63 5.95 -2.76
CA GLU A 135 -6.68 4.68 -2.01
C GLU A 135 -7.27 4.99 -0.64
N LEU A 136 -8.43 4.41 -0.32
CA LEU A 136 -9.25 4.82 0.83
C LEU A 136 -9.51 3.65 1.80
N GLY A 137 -10.23 3.92 2.89
CA GLY A 137 -10.62 2.88 3.84
C GLY A 137 -11.64 1.90 3.26
N GLY A 138 -11.53 0.62 3.63
CA GLY A 138 -12.45 -0.43 3.23
C GLY A 138 -13.24 -1.03 4.40
N LYS A 139 -14.26 -1.83 4.06
CA LYS A 139 -14.98 -2.70 5.00
C LYS A 139 -15.06 -4.11 4.40
N SER A 140 -13.90 -4.72 4.16
CA SER A 140 -13.77 -5.95 3.37
C SER A 140 -14.58 -7.11 3.96
N PRO A 141 -15.36 -7.83 3.14
CA PRO A 141 -15.96 -9.09 3.55
C PRO A 141 -14.93 -10.22 3.50
N PHE A 142 -15.09 -11.21 4.37
CA PHE A 142 -14.43 -12.51 4.33
C PHE A 142 -15.53 -13.57 4.34
N ILE A 143 -15.58 -14.49 3.37
CA ILE A 143 -16.69 -15.42 3.18
C ILE A 143 -16.17 -16.85 3.34
N VAL A 144 -16.83 -17.64 4.20
CA VAL A 144 -16.49 -19.04 4.49
C VAL A 144 -17.65 -19.93 4.06
N CYS A 145 -17.43 -20.73 3.02
CA CYS A 145 -18.39 -21.68 2.45
C CYS A 145 -18.48 -22.97 3.27
N GLU A 146 -19.51 -23.79 3.03
CA GLU A 146 -19.76 -25.02 3.80
C GLU A 146 -18.69 -26.11 3.67
N ASP A 147 -17.90 -26.06 2.59
CA ASP A 147 -16.83 -27.00 2.25
C ASP A 147 -15.44 -26.53 2.75
N ALA A 148 -15.38 -25.38 3.42
CA ALA A 148 -14.13 -24.85 3.95
C ALA A 148 -13.60 -25.66 5.14
N ASP A 149 -12.28 -25.88 5.15
CA ASP A 149 -11.55 -26.33 6.35
C ASP A 149 -11.69 -25.26 7.44
N VAL A 150 -12.45 -25.58 8.49
CA VAL A 150 -12.82 -24.63 9.56
C VAL A 150 -11.59 -24.13 10.31
N ASP A 151 -10.59 -24.97 10.57
CA ASP A 151 -9.39 -24.57 11.29
C ASP A 151 -8.55 -23.57 10.48
N LYS A 152 -8.35 -23.85 9.18
CA LYS A 152 -7.69 -22.89 8.26
C LYS A 152 -8.52 -21.62 8.07
N ALA A 153 -9.84 -21.72 7.96
CA ALA A 153 -10.72 -20.58 7.79
C ALA A 153 -10.65 -19.64 9.01
N VAL A 154 -10.59 -20.20 10.22
CA VAL A 154 -10.40 -19.45 11.46
C VAL A 154 -9.03 -18.75 11.49
N GLU A 155 -7.95 -19.45 11.16
CA GLU A 155 -6.60 -18.87 11.08
C GLU A 155 -6.55 -17.68 10.10
N LEU A 156 -7.06 -17.88 8.89
CA LEU A 156 -7.07 -16.86 7.84
C LEU A 156 -7.98 -15.67 8.18
N ALA A 157 -9.15 -15.90 8.79
CA ALA A 157 -10.02 -14.81 9.25
C ALA A 157 -9.37 -14.01 10.39
N HIS A 158 -8.67 -14.68 11.31
CA HIS A 158 -7.90 -14.03 12.37
C HIS A 158 -6.78 -13.16 11.82
N PHE A 159 -6.00 -13.68 10.87
CA PHE A 159 -4.98 -12.89 10.18
C PHE A 159 -5.61 -11.70 9.44
N ALA A 160 -6.64 -11.93 8.63
CA ALA A 160 -7.30 -10.90 7.84
C ALA A 160 -7.88 -9.75 8.70
N GLN A 161 -8.32 -10.03 9.93
CA GLN A 161 -8.90 -9.03 10.83
C GLN A 161 -7.90 -8.40 11.81
N PHE A 162 -6.95 -9.16 12.36
CA PHE A 162 -6.07 -8.70 13.44
C PHE A 162 -4.61 -8.45 13.02
N PHE A 163 -4.24 -8.69 11.76
CA PHE A 163 -2.97 -8.24 11.21
C PHE A 163 -2.81 -6.72 11.37
N ASN A 164 -1.64 -6.28 11.82
CA ASN A 164 -1.36 -4.88 12.16
C ASN A 164 -2.42 -4.27 13.10
N GLN A 165 -2.87 -5.01 14.13
CA GLN A 165 -3.93 -4.61 15.07
C GLN A 165 -5.31 -4.36 14.42
N GLY A 166 -5.52 -4.80 13.17
CA GLY A 166 -6.68 -4.43 12.36
C GLY A 166 -6.55 -3.05 11.70
N GLN A 167 -5.41 -2.39 11.83
CA GLN A 167 -5.07 -1.10 11.22
C GLN A 167 -4.65 -1.30 9.76
N CYS A 168 -5.50 -1.96 8.98
CA CYS A 168 -5.27 -2.27 7.57
C CYS A 168 -6.51 -1.93 6.75
N CYS A 169 -6.36 -1.16 5.67
CA CYS A 169 -7.48 -0.69 4.86
C CYS A 169 -8.28 -1.83 4.21
N CYS A 170 -7.63 -2.96 3.92
CA CYS A 170 -8.24 -4.16 3.37
C CYS A 170 -8.65 -5.21 4.42
N ALA A 171 -8.58 -4.90 5.73
CA ALA A 171 -8.90 -5.85 6.80
C ALA A 171 -10.28 -6.52 6.64
N GLY A 172 -10.31 -7.84 6.85
CA GLY A 172 -11.45 -8.75 6.74
C GLY A 172 -12.52 -8.54 7.82
N SER A 173 -13.00 -7.30 7.94
CA SER A 173 -13.77 -6.80 9.08
C SER A 173 -15.27 -7.09 9.03
N ARG A 174 -15.70 -7.99 8.13
CA ARG A 174 -17.03 -8.61 8.08
C ARG A 174 -16.89 -10.07 7.65
N THR A 175 -16.83 -10.98 8.63
CA THR A 175 -16.76 -12.42 8.38
C THR A 175 -18.18 -12.98 8.24
N TYR A 176 -18.48 -13.57 7.08
CA TYR A 176 -19.71 -14.29 6.78
C TYR A 176 -19.38 -15.78 6.71
N VAL A 177 -20.08 -16.61 7.48
CA VAL A 177 -19.82 -18.05 7.58
C VAL A 177 -21.11 -18.80 7.28
N HIS A 178 -21.02 -19.86 6.48
CA HIS A 178 -22.16 -20.70 6.14
C HIS A 178 -22.74 -21.37 7.40
N GLU A 179 -24.08 -21.38 7.52
CA GLU A 179 -24.80 -21.81 8.74
C GLU A 179 -24.35 -23.18 9.27
N ARG A 180 -24.11 -24.15 8.37
CA ARG A 180 -23.70 -25.52 8.70
C ARG A 180 -22.39 -25.66 9.49
N ILE A 181 -21.51 -24.66 9.41
CA ILE A 181 -20.20 -24.64 10.09
C ILE A 181 -20.05 -23.42 11.01
N TYR A 182 -21.12 -22.63 11.19
CA TYR A 182 -21.09 -21.35 11.89
C TYR A 182 -20.69 -21.50 13.36
N ASP A 183 -21.33 -22.42 14.09
CA ASP A 183 -21.08 -22.57 15.54
C ASP A 183 -19.66 -23.07 15.81
N GLU A 184 -19.19 -24.07 15.06
CA GLU A 184 -17.81 -24.58 15.17
C GLU A 184 -16.78 -23.49 14.87
N PHE A 185 -17.01 -22.71 13.80
CA PHE A 185 -16.16 -21.58 13.45
C PHE A 185 -16.12 -20.53 14.56
N VAL A 186 -17.27 -20.17 15.15
CA VAL A 186 -17.36 -19.15 16.22
C VAL A 186 -16.65 -19.62 17.49
N GLU A 187 -16.82 -20.88 17.89
CA GLU A 187 -16.11 -21.45 19.05
C GLU A 187 -14.58 -21.43 18.84
N LYS A 188 -14.11 -21.93 17.69
CA LYS A 188 -12.69 -21.94 17.33
C LYS A 188 -12.12 -20.54 17.21
N ALA A 189 -12.84 -19.61 16.55
CA ALA A 189 -12.42 -18.22 16.42
C ALA A 189 -12.32 -17.51 17.78
N LYS A 190 -13.25 -17.75 18.70
CA LYS A 190 -13.17 -17.24 20.08
C LYS A 190 -11.96 -17.82 20.83
N ALA A 191 -11.72 -19.12 20.71
CA ALA A 191 -10.58 -19.80 21.35
C ALA A 191 -9.22 -19.27 20.83
N THR A 192 -9.13 -18.96 19.54
CA THR A 192 -7.95 -18.31 18.94
C THR A 192 -7.79 -16.86 19.40
N ALA A 193 -8.88 -16.09 19.48
CA ALA A 193 -8.85 -14.71 19.96
C ALA A 193 -8.29 -14.59 21.39
N LEU A 194 -8.72 -15.49 22.28
CA LEU A 194 -8.33 -15.48 23.70
C LEU A 194 -6.87 -15.87 23.96
N LYS A 195 -6.20 -16.53 23.00
CA LYS A 195 -4.77 -16.90 23.10
C LYS A 195 -3.83 -15.75 22.73
N ARG A 196 -4.34 -14.72 22.05
CA ARG A 196 -3.53 -13.68 21.41
C ARG A 196 -2.78 -12.82 22.41
N VAL A 197 -1.45 -12.82 22.35
CA VAL A 197 -0.60 -12.06 23.28
C VAL A 197 -0.57 -10.57 22.90
N VAL A 198 -1.30 -9.74 23.66
CA VAL A 198 -1.31 -8.28 23.52
C VAL A 198 -0.34 -7.64 24.53
N SER A 199 0.72 -6.98 24.07
CA SER A 199 1.68 -6.30 24.95
C SER A 199 2.61 -5.33 24.21
N ASP A 200 3.73 -4.95 24.84
CA ASP A 200 4.83 -4.20 24.24
C ASP A 200 5.43 -4.96 23.03
N PRO A 201 5.42 -4.40 21.81
CA PRO A 201 5.85 -5.07 20.58
C PRO A 201 7.35 -5.37 20.52
N PHE A 202 8.18 -4.81 21.41
CA PHE A 202 9.60 -5.15 21.49
C PHE A 202 9.88 -6.44 22.29
N LYS A 203 8.86 -7.03 22.94
CA LYS A 203 9.00 -8.29 23.68
C LYS A 203 8.77 -9.50 22.77
N LYS A 204 9.61 -10.53 22.95
CA LYS A 204 9.49 -11.80 22.21
C LYS A 204 8.19 -12.51 22.55
N GLY A 205 7.49 -13.02 21.53
CA GLY A 205 6.24 -13.77 21.68
C GLY A 205 4.98 -12.90 21.80
N VAL A 206 5.10 -11.57 21.64
CA VAL A 206 3.95 -10.67 21.51
C VAL A 206 3.44 -10.71 20.07
N GLU A 207 2.14 -10.92 19.92
CA GLU A 207 1.47 -10.96 18.61
C GLU A 207 0.81 -9.62 18.25
N GLN A 208 0.52 -8.79 19.25
CA GLN A 208 -0.20 -7.54 19.07
C GLN A 208 0.34 -6.44 19.99
N GLY A 209 1.01 -5.44 19.37
CA GLY A 209 1.33 -4.14 19.98
C GLY A 209 0.12 -3.21 20.17
N PRO A 210 0.33 -1.98 20.67
CA PRO A 210 -0.72 -0.97 20.83
C PRO A 210 -1.27 -0.43 19.50
N GLN A 211 -2.35 0.35 19.58
CA GLN A 211 -2.89 1.13 18.45
C GLN A 211 -2.01 2.37 18.18
N GLY A 212 -2.02 2.87 16.94
CA GLY A 212 -1.18 3.97 16.46
C GLY A 212 -1.78 5.38 16.65
N HIS A 213 -2.59 5.60 17.68
CA HIS A 213 -3.28 6.86 17.98
C HIS A 213 -2.57 7.70 19.06
#